data_AF-A0A2E9PPL4-F1
#
_entry.id   AF-A0A2E9PPL4-F1
#
_cell.length_a   1.000
_cell.length_b   1.000
_cell.length_c   1.000
_cell.angle_alpha   90.00
_cell.angle_beta   90.00
_cell.angle_gamma   90.00
#
_symmetry.space_group_name_H-M   'P 1'
#
loop_
_entity.id
_entity.type
_entity.pdbx_description
1 polymer ?
#
loop_
_entity_poly.entity_id
_entity_poly.type
_entity_poly.pdbx_seq_one_letter_code
_entity_poly.pdbx_strand_id
1 'polypeptide(L)'
;YLRNAPTQKALQKESERLVEEIHYFDVLRSDRSISSNGLEARTPFLDKAFVKYYLSIPAELKTFDGVNRLEKYLLRNAFAGQGLLPDDVLWRRKCAFSDGVSSQKNSWHRIIQSFVDKKISDEEFQRESAKLNHCTPQLKESYYYRKVFTNFFGNNEQLIPHFWMPQWTDVDVLDPSARELKDYQE
;
A
#
# COMPACT_ATOMS: atom_id res chain seq x y z
N TYR A 1 -7.68 -0.27 7.02
CA TYR A 1 -7.50 1.01 7.70
C TYR A 1 -8.56 2.06 7.32
N LEU A 2 -8.91 2.27 6.04
CA LEU A 2 -9.90 3.30 5.66
C LEU A 2 -11.28 3.18 6.35
N ARG A 3 -11.73 1.97 6.71
CA ARG A 3 -12.96 1.77 7.50
C ARG A 3 -12.90 2.39 8.91
N ASN A 4 -11.69 2.61 9.42
CA ASN A 4 -11.42 3.18 10.74
C ASN A 4 -11.36 4.72 10.70
N ALA A 5 -11.71 5.35 9.57
CA ALA A 5 -11.75 6.79 9.46
C ALA A 5 -12.63 7.41 10.56
N PRO A 6 -12.15 8.41 11.32
CA PRO A 6 -12.90 8.97 12.45
C PRO A 6 -14.14 9.74 12.00
N THR A 7 -14.13 10.26 10.76
CA THR A 7 -15.26 10.96 10.15
C THR A 7 -15.29 10.71 8.65
N GLN A 8 -16.45 10.92 8.00
CA GLN A 8 -16.56 10.84 6.54
C GLN A 8 -15.68 11.89 5.85
N LYS A 9 -15.52 13.07 6.46
CA LYS A 9 -14.60 14.10 5.98
C LYS A 9 -13.14 13.63 6.01
N ALA A 10 -12.74 12.91 7.05
CA ALA A 10 -11.39 12.34 7.14
C ALA A 10 -11.18 11.25 6.07
N LEU A 11 -12.17 10.38 5.85
CA LEU A 11 -12.17 9.39 4.76
C LEU A 11 -11.98 10.05 3.38
N GLN A 12 -12.71 11.14 3.12
CA GLN A 12 -12.59 11.89 1.87
C GLN A 12 -11.18 12.45 1.68
N LYS A 13 -10.67 13.17 2.69
CA LYS A 13 -9.34 13.78 2.65
C LYS A 13 -8.23 12.75 2.46
N GLU A 14 -8.32 11.60 3.12
CA GLU A 14 -7.36 10.53 2.92
C GLU A 14 -7.46 9.96 1.50
N SER A 15 -8.66 9.79 0.95
CA SER A 15 -8.82 9.33 -0.43
C SER A 15 -8.19 10.31 -1.44
N GLU A 16 -8.35 11.62 -1.22
CA GLU A 16 -7.73 12.67 -2.03
C GLU A 16 -6.20 12.64 -1.91
N ARG A 17 -5.66 12.61 -0.68
CA ARG A 17 -4.22 12.51 -0.42
C ARG A 17 -3.60 11.29 -1.11
N LEU A 18 -4.26 10.13 -1.02
CA LEU A 18 -3.77 8.91 -1.65
C LEU A 18 -3.68 9.07 -3.18
N VAL A 19 -4.66 9.73 -3.81
CA VAL A 19 -4.62 10.00 -5.25
C VAL A 19 -3.54 11.02 -5.61
N GLU A 20 -3.35 12.06 -4.79
CA GLU A 20 -2.34 13.10 -4.99
C GLU A 20 -0.91 12.57 -4.88
N GLU A 21 -0.67 11.57 -4.03
CA GLU A 21 0.66 11.04 -3.77
C GLU A 21 0.98 9.72 -4.48
N ILE A 22 0.00 9.08 -5.15
CA ILE A 22 0.15 7.73 -5.71
C ILE A 22 1.31 7.62 -6.73
N HIS A 23 1.72 8.74 -7.33
CA HIS A 23 2.86 8.81 -8.25
C HIS A 23 4.22 8.58 -7.59
N TYR A 24 4.34 8.75 -6.27
CA TYR A 24 5.54 8.37 -5.52
C TYR A 24 5.57 6.87 -5.17
N PHE A 25 4.43 6.17 -5.27
CA PHE A 25 4.25 4.82 -4.73
C PHE A 25 3.74 3.82 -5.77
N ASP A 26 2.45 3.47 -5.78
CA ASP A 26 1.91 2.42 -6.63
C ASP A 26 2.09 2.69 -8.13
N VAL A 27 1.95 3.94 -8.58
CA VAL A 27 2.18 4.30 -9.97
C VAL A 27 3.66 4.24 -10.33
N LEU A 28 4.57 4.68 -9.44
CA LEU A 28 6.00 4.54 -9.66
C LEU A 28 6.40 3.07 -9.84
N ARG A 29 5.89 2.20 -8.96
CA ARG A 29 6.12 0.74 -9.03
C ARG A 29 5.54 0.14 -10.31
N SER A 30 4.30 0.48 -10.66
CA SER A 30 3.68 -0.03 -11.88
C SER A 30 4.45 0.39 -13.13
N ASP A 31 4.82 1.67 -13.22
CA ASP A 31 5.52 2.20 -14.38
C ASP A 31 6.94 1.62 -14.50
N ARG A 32 7.77 1.70 -13.46
CA ARG A 32 9.18 1.30 -13.54
C ARG A 32 9.38 -0.22 -13.64
N SER A 33 8.55 -1.02 -12.98
CA SER A 33 8.65 -2.48 -13.06
C SER A 33 8.18 -3.05 -14.40
N ILE A 34 7.27 -2.36 -15.09
CA ILE A 34 6.74 -2.79 -16.39
C ILE A 34 7.61 -2.22 -17.54
N SER A 35 7.93 -0.93 -17.50
CA SER A 35 8.74 -0.26 -18.54
C SER A 35 10.18 -0.76 -18.63
N SER A 36 10.75 -1.27 -17.52
CA SER A 36 12.05 -1.94 -17.54
C SER A 36 12.10 -3.21 -18.41
N ASN A 37 10.93 -3.72 -18.82
CA ASN A 37 10.78 -4.85 -19.73
C ASN A 37 10.22 -4.43 -21.10
N GLY A 38 10.25 -3.13 -21.44
CA GLY A 38 9.78 -2.62 -22.73
C GLY A 38 8.25 -2.65 -22.90
N LEU A 39 7.49 -2.73 -21.81
CA LEU A 39 6.03 -2.79 -21.80
C LEU A 39 5.42 -1.47 -21.33
N GLU A 40 4.21 -1.17 -21.80
CA GLU A 40 3.42 0.00 -21.38
C GLU A 40 2.30 -0.43 -20.42
N ALA A 41 2.27 0.15 -19.22
CA ALA A 41 1.19 -0.05 -18.27
C ALA A 41 0.04 0.93 -18.55
N ARG A 42 -1.21 0.44 -18.57
CA ARG A 42 -2.41 1.28 -18.62
C ARG A 42 -3.24 1.08 -17.36
N THR A 43 -3.66 2.19 -16.74
CA THR A 43 -4.38 2.19 -15.45
C THR A 43 -5.73 2.88 -15.58
N PRO A 44 -6.78 2.19 -16.07
CA PRO A 44 -8.10 2.82 -16.33
C PRO A 44 -8.74 3.49 -15.11
N PHE A 45 -8.48 2.97 -13.90
CA PHE A 45 -8.96 3.56 -12.64
C PHE A 45 -8.32 4.92 -12.31
N LEU A 46 -7.23 5.30 -12.98
CA LEU A 46 -6.58 6.61 -12.86
C LEU A 46 -6.94 7.54 -14.02
N ASP A 47 -7.94 7.19 -14.84
CA ASP A 47 -8.50 8.14 -15.80
C ASP A 47 -9.00 9.40 -15.07
N LYS A 48 -8.72 10.57 -15.64
CA LYS A 48 -9.03 11.86 -15.01
C LYS A 48 -10.53 12.05 -14.80
N ALA A 49 -11.36 11.61 -15.75
CA ALA A 49 -12.81 11.73 -15.63
C ALA A 49 -13.36 10.75 -14.58
N PHE A 50 -12.85 9.51 -14.57
CA PHE A 50 -13.22 8.53 -13.55
C PHE A 50 -12.85 8.99 -12.14
N VAL A 51 -11.61 9.44 -11.92
CA VAL A 51 -11.14 9.93 -10.60
C VAL A 51 -11.98 11.11 -10.15
N LYS A 52 -12.22 12.10 -11.03
CA LYS A 52 -13.04 13.27 -10.72
C LYS A 52 -14.47 12.87 -10.34
N TYR A 53 -15.08 11.96 -11.10
CA TYR A 53 -16.41 11.45 -10.79
C TYR A 53 -16.43 10.74 -9.44
N TYR A 54 -15.53 9.79 -9.21
CA TYR A 54 -15.51 8.99 -7.99
C TYR A 54 -15.24 9.84 -6.74
N LEU A 55 -14.35 10.83 -6.83
CA LEU A 55 -14.08 11.76 -5.72
C LEU A 55 -15.27 12.69 -5.42
N SER A 56 -16.13 12.99 -6.41
CA SER A 56 -17.34 13.79 -6.21
C SER A 56 -18.47 13.06 -5.46
N ILE A 57 -18.41 11.72 -5.40
CA ILE A 57 -19.41 10.92 -4.67
C ILE A 57 -19.32 11.26 -3.17
N PRO A 58 -20.45 11.55 -2.49
CA PRO A 58 -20.49 11.79 -1.04
C PRO A 58 -19.78 10.69 -0.25
N ALA A 59 -18.97 11.09 0.73
CA ALA A 59 -18.12 10.16 1.48
C ALA A 59 -18.92 9.14 2.28
N GLU A 60 -20.14 9.47 2.71
CA GLU A 60 -21.11 8.60 3.36
C GLU A 60 -21.39 7.35 2.50
N LEU A 61 -21.52 7.54 1.19
CA LEU A 61 -21.76 6.45 0.24
C LEU A 61 -20.51 5.60 0.01
N LYS A 62 -19.30 6.09 0.35
CA LYS A 62 -18.04 5.34 0.22
C LYS A 62 -17.65 4.58 1.49
N THR A 63 -18.33 4.84 2.62
CA THR A 63 -18.11 4.12 3.87
C THR A 63 -18.43 2.63 3.75
N PHE A 64 -17.73 1.80 4.52
CA PHE A 64 -17.87 0.36 4.54
C PHE A 64 -17.47 -0.19 5.91
N ASP A 65 -18.15 -1.25 6.37
CA ASP A 65 -17.90 -1.89 7.68
C ASP A 65 -17.11 -3.21 7.53
N GLY A 66 -17.00 -3.74 6.31
CA GLY A 66 -16.37 -5.03 6.02
C GLY A 66 -17.25 -6.23 6.35
N VAL A 67 -18.52 -6.04 6.73
CA VAL A 67 -19.50 -7.09 7.04
C VAL A 67 -20.71 -6.95 6.13
N ASN A 68 -21.49 -5.89 6.28
CA ASN A 68 -22.66 -5.61 5.43
C ASN A 68 -22.26 -4.90 4.14
N ARG A 69 -21.21 -4.08 4.20
CA ARG A 69 -20.64 -3.38 3.07
C ARG A 69 -19.16 -3.68 3.01
N LEU A 70 -18.75 -4.45 2.01
CA LEU A 70 -17.33 -4.73 1.76
C LEU A 70 -16.61 -3.48 1.22
N GLU A 71 -15.29 -3.48 1.30
CA GLU A 71 -14.49 -2.45 0.64
C GLU A 71 -14.84 -2.36 -0.85
N LYS A 72 -14.86 -1.13 -1.38
CA LYS A 72 -15.25 -0.85 -2.77
C LYS A 72 -16.71 -1.26 -3.08
N TYR A 73 -17.60 -1.27 -2.08
CA TYR A 73 -19.01 -1.67 -2.22
C TYR A 73 -19.72 -1.03 -3.42
N LEU A 74 -19.57 0.29 -3.61
CA LEU A 74 -20.19 0.99 -4.75
C LEU A 74 -19.71 0.45 -6.10
N LEU A 75 -18.41 0.18 -6.23
CA LEU A 75 -17.83 -0.38 -7.44
C LEU A 75 -18.37 -1.79 -7.69
N ARG A 76 -18.45 -2.63 -6.65
CA ARG A 76 -18.99 -4.00 -6.75
C ARG A 76 -20.46 -3.96 -7.19
N ASN A 77 -21.28 -3.14 -6.55
CA ASN A 77 -22.69 -2.96 -6.92
C ASN A 77 -22.87 -2.45 -8.34
N ALA A 78 -21.99 -1.58 -8.83
CA ALA A 78 -22.07 -1.06 -10.20
C ALA A 78 -21.94 -2.16 -11.28
N PHE A 79 -21.39 -3.33 -10.93
CA PHE A 79 -21.27 -4.49 -11.82
C PHE A 79 -22.15 -5.69 -11.40
N ALA A 80 -22.84 -5.61 -10.25
CA ALA A 80 -23.71 -6.68 -9.77
C ALA A 80 -24.90 -6.90 -10.71
N GLY A 81 -25.23 -8.17 -10.96
CA GLY A 81 -26.34 -8.55 -11.86
C GLY A 81 -26.08 -8.35 -13.35
N GLN A 82 -24.88 -7.91 -13.76
CA GLN A 82 -24.53 -7.74 -15.18
C GLN A 82 -23.98 -9.00 -15.84
N GLY A 83 -23.71 -10.07 -15.07
CA GLY A 83 -23.12 -11.31 -15.58
C GLY A 83 -21.67 -11.18 -16.06
N LEU A 84 -20.97 -10.09 -15.70
CA LEU A 84 -19.59 -9.85 -16.11
C LEU A 84 -18.56 -10.65 -15.30
N LEU A 85 -18.87 -10.96 -14.03
CA LEU A 85 -18.00 -11.69 -13.11
C LEU A 85 -18.84 -12.71 -12.32
N PRO A 86 -18.26 -13.87 -11.95
CA PRO A 86 -18.86 -14.75 -10.95
C PRO A 86 -19.02 -14.04 -9.61
N ASP A 87 -20.09 -14.35 -8.87
CA ASP A 87 -20.37 -13.71 -7.58
C ASP A 87 -19.23 -13.90 -6.56
N ASP A 88 -18.60 -15.06 -6.55
CA ASP A 88 -17.46 -15.35 -5.68
C ASP A 88 -16.26 -14.44 -5.96
N VAL A 89 -16.11 -13.94 -7.19
CA VAL A 89 -15.08 -12.94 -7.54
C VAL A 89 -15.56 -11.54 -7.21
N LEU A 90 -16.81 -11.22 -7.56
CA LEU A 90 -17.41 -9.90 -7.37
C LEU A 90 -17.48 -9.50 -5.90
N TRP A 91 -17.67 -10.46 -5.00
CA TRP A 91 -17.81 -10.27 -3.56
C TRP A 91 -16.62 -10.77 -2.74
N ARG A 92 -15.53 -11.20 -3.40
CA ARG A 92 -14.30 -11.61 -2.72
C ARG A 92 -13.69 -10.46 -1.93
N ARG A 93 -13.25 -10.73 -0.69
CA ARG A 93 -12.47 -9.77 0.11
C ARG A 93 -11.15 -9.40 -0.57
N LYS A 94 -10.76 -8.14 -0.39
CA LYS A 94 -9.49 -7.59 -0.91
C LYS A 94 -8.30 -8.24 -0.18
N CYS A 95 -7.53 -9.02 -0.93
CA CYS A 95 -6.21 -9.50 -0.53
C CYS A 95 -5.10 -8.57 -1.08
N ALA A 96 -4.03 -8.34 -0.30
CA ALA A 96 -2.88 -7.55 -0.76
C ALA A 96 -1.98 -8.37 -1.71
N PHE A 97 -1.22 -7.70 -2.59
CA PHE A 97 -0.41 -8.38 -3.60
C PHE A 97 0.64 -9.32 -3.00
N SER A 98 1.36 -8.88 -1.97
CA SER A 98 2.37 -9.70 -1.27
C SER A 98 1.80 -11.01 -0.73
N ASP A 99 0.51 -11.02 -0.44
CA ASP A 99 -0.16 -12.09 0.26
C ASP A 99 -0.82 -13.05 -0.73
N GLY A 100 -1.43 -12.49 -1.78
CA GLY A 100 -1.98 -13.29 -2.88
C GLY A 100 -0.94 -14.04 -3.70
N VAL A 101 0.35 -13.66 -3.63
CA VAL A 101 1.44 -14.31 -4.39
C VAL A 101 2.31 -15.26 -3.57
N SER A 102 2.05 -15.40 -2.27
CA SER A 102 2.91 -16.18 -1.38
C SER A 102 2.17 -17.29 -0.64
N SER A 103 2.94 -18.30 -0.19
CA SER A 103 2.38 -19.37 0.61
C SER A 103 1.99 -18.86 2.00
N GLN A 104 0.91 -19.37 2.58
CA GLN A 104 0.51 -19.03 3.94
C GLN A 104 1.55 -19.43 5.01
N LYS A 105 2.36 -20.47 4.74
CA LYS A 105 3.36 -20.98 5.70
C LYS A 105 4.66 -20.17 5.67
N ASN A 106 5.11 -19.80 4.48
CA ASN A 106 6.32 -19.02 4.25
C ASN A 106 5.99 -17.88 3.28
N SER A 107 5.50 -16.78 3.83
CA SER A 107 5.10 -15.62 3.05
C SER A 107 6.34 -14.90 2.50
N TRP A 108 6.16 -14.16 1.40
CA TRP A 108 7.23 -13.36 0.80
C TRP A 108 7.84 -12.38 1.81
N HIS A 109 6.99 -11.80 2.66
CA HIS A 109 7.39 -10.92 3.76
C HIS A 109 8.38 -11.61 4.74
N ARG A 110 8.08 -12.83 5.20
CA ARG A 110 8.98 -13.59 6.10
C ARG A 110 10.30 -13.97 5.44
N ILE A 111 10.26 -14.31 4.15
CA ILE A 111 11.46 -14.62 3.37
C ILE A 111 12.40 -13.41 3.35
N ILE A 112 11.86 -12.22 3.08
CA ILE A 112 12.62 -10.97 3.07
C ILE A 112 13.20 -10.67 4.46
N GLN A 113 12.38 -10.71 5.51
CA GLN A 113 12.87 -10.49 6.88
C GLN A 113 14.03 -11.42 7.22
N SER A 114 13.87 -12.71 6.96
CA SER A 114 14.91 -13.72 7.19
C SER A 114 16.18 -13.49 6.38
N PHE A 115 16.05 -12.95 5.16
CA PHE A 115 17.20 -12.58 4.34
C PHE A 115 17.92 -11.35 4.90
N VAL A 116 17.16 -10.32 5.30
CA VAL A 116 17.71 -9.08 5.82
C VAL A 116 18.39 -9.28 7.18
N ASP A 117 17.81 -10.09 8.08
CA ASP A 117 18.42 -10.40 9.38
C ASP A 117 19.79 -11.08 9.25
N LYS A 118 20.03 -11.80 8.15
CA LYS A 118 21.35 -12.39 7.84
C LYS A 118 22.34 -11.37 7.27
N LYS A 119 21.87 -10.22 6.81
CA LYS A 119 22.68 -9.18 6.15
C LYS A 119 22.98 -7.99 7.05
N ILE A 120 22.11 -7.70 8.01
CA ILE A 120 22.17 -6.52 8.86
C ILE A 120 22.07 -6.96 10.32
N SER A 121 23.12 -6.73 11.10
CA SER A 121 23.08 -6.98 12.55
C SER A 121 22.28 -5.90 13.28
N ASP A 122 21.83 -6.19 14.51
CA ASP A 122 21.14 -5.21 15.35
C ASP A 122 22.04 -4.00 15.68
N GLU A 123 23.32 -4.24 15.94
CA GLU A 123 24.30 -3.19 16.25
C GLU A 123 24.56 -2.28 15.05
N GLU A 124 24.69 -2.86 13.85
CA GLU A 124 24.82 -2.10 12.62
C GLU A 124 23.58 -1.22 12.41
N PHE A 125 22.39 -1.83 12.49
CA PHE A 125 21.14 -1.12 12.27
C PHE A 125 20.98 0.04 13.24
N GLN A 126 21.15 -0.17 14.55
CA GLN A 126 21.04 0.87 15.56
C GLN A 126 22.04 2.02 15.34
N ARG A 127 23.30 1.70 15.02
CA ARG A 127 24.35 2.70 14.83
C ARG A 127 24.18 3.51 13.55
N GLU A 128 23.85 2.86 12.44
CA GLU A 128 23.83 3.50 11.13
C GLU A 128 22.49 4.15 10.81
N SER A 129 21.35 3.57 11.23
CA SER A 129 20.04 4.20 11.01
C SER A 129 19.90 5.55 11.73
N ALA A 130 20.49 5.68 12.92
CA ALA A 130 20.49 6.92 13.70
C ALA A 130 21.20 8.10 13.02
N LYS A 131 22.04 7.85 12.01
CA LYS A 131 22.73 8.88 11.22
C LYS A 131 21.88 9.42 10.07
N LEU A 132 20.77 8.75 9.75
CA LEU A 132 19.91 9.10 8.62
C LEU A 132 18.83 10.07 9.09
N ASN A 133 18.82 11.28 8.52
CA ASN A 133 17.91 12.36 8.96
C ASN A 133 16.61 12.43 8.14
N HIS A 134 16.55 11.78 6.97
CA HIS A 134 15.39 11.79 6.08
C HIS A 134 14.83 10.38 5.90
N CYS A 135 13.51 10.23 6.12
CA CYS A 135 12.83 8.94 6.08
C CYS A 135 13.64 7.87 6.84
N THR A 136 13.97 8.17 8.11
CA THR A 136 14.81 7.32 8.96
C THR A 136 14.19 5.92 9.07
N PRO A 137 14.90 4.87 8.61
CA PRO A 137 14.39 3.51 8.65
C PRO A 137 14.06 3.06 10.07
N GLN A 138 12.85 2.53 10.26
CA GLN A 138 12.39 1.99 11.55
C GLN A 138 12.60 0.49 11.68
N LEU A 139 12.96 -0.19 10.58
CA LEU A 139 13.16 -1.64 10.50
C LEU A 139 14.47 -1.95 9.78
N LYS A 140 15.08 -3.10 10.08
CA LYS A 140 16.24 -3.59 9.32
C LYS A 140 15.94 -3.70 7.82
N GLU A 141 14.72 -4.11 7.47
CA GLU A 141 14.28 -4.20 6.07
C GLU A 141 14.30 -2.84 5.37
N SER A 142 13.69 -1.81 5.96
CA SER A 142 13.72 -0.46 5.39
C SER A 142 15.14 0.13 5.34
N TYR A 143 16.00 -0.23 6.30
CA TYR A 143 17.41 0.15 6.28
C TYR A 143 18.19 -0.56 5.16
N TYR A 144 17.94 -1.86 4.95
CA TYR A 144 18.53 -2.61 3.85
C TYR A 144 18.16 -1.98 2.50
N TYR A 145 16.88 -1.63 2.28
CA TYR A 145 16.46 -0.94 1.07
C TYR A 145 17.11 0.44 0.94
N ARG A 146 17.27 1.19 2.04
CA ARG A 146 18.01 2.46 2.03
C ARG A 146 19.45 2.26 1.58
N LYS A 147 20.17 1.24 2.09
CA LYS A 147 21.55 0.93 1.64
C LYS A 147 21.60 0.62 0.15
N VAL A 148 20.67 -0.19 -0.35
CA VAL A 148 20.57 -0.51 -1.77
C VAL A 148 20.33 0.77 -2.58
N PHE A 149 19.37 1.59 -2.18
CA PHE A 149 19.07 2.86 -2.85
C PHE A 149 20.30 3.78 -2.90
N THR A 150 20.96 4.03 -1.76
CA THR A 150 22.15 4.88 -1.69
C THR A 150 23.31 4.33 -2.52
N ASN A 151 23.45 3.01 -2.63
CA ASN A 151 24.47 2.41 -3.51
C ASN A 151 24.23 2.70 -4.99
N PHE A 152 22.97 2.73 -5.45
CA PHE A 152 22.65 3.02 -6.86
C PHE A 152 22.51 4.52 -7.16
N PHE A 153 22.03 5.31 -6.21
CA PHE A 153 21.60 6.69 -6.44
C PHE A 153 22.32 7.73 -5.57
N GLY A 154 23.22 7.33 -4.67
CA GLY A 154 23.92 8.26 -3.77
C GLY A 154 22.97 9.03 -2.86
N ASN A 155 23.24 10.33 -2.66
CA ASN A 155 22.52 11.22 -1.75
C ASN A 155 21.25 11.82 -2.40
N ASN A 156 20.38 10.96 -2.90
CA ASN A 156 19.11 11.33 -3.54
C ASN A 156 17.89 10.86 -2.73
N GLU A 157 18.05 10.68 -1.43
CA GLU A 157 16.99 10.17 -0.54
C GLU A 157 15.73 11.07 -0.53
N GLN A 158 15.88 12.35 -0.87
CA GLN A 158 14.79 13.33 -0.96
C GLN A 158 13.80 13.04 -2.11
N LEU A 159 14.15 12.15 -3.05
CA LEU A 159 13.21 11.71 -4.10
C LEU A 159 11.99 10.98 -3.55
N ILE A 160 12.10 10.40 -2.35
CA ILE A 160 11.01 9.74 -1.65
C ILE A 160 10.61 10.65 -0.49
N PRO A 161 9.40 11.25 -0.50
CA PRO A 161 9.07 12.28 0.48
C PRO A 161 8.80 11.72 1.88
N HIS A 162 8.22 10.52 1.99
CA HIS A 162 7.91 9.84 3.24
C HIS A 162 7.65 8.34 3.00
N PHE A 163 7.52 7.56 4.07
CA PHE A 163 7.01 6.20 3.99
C PHE A 163 5.50 6.19 3.69
N TRP A 164 5.06 5.26 2.86
CA TRP A 164 3.64 5.03 2.60
C TRP A 164 3.02 4.23 3.74
N MET A 165 2.52 4.93 4.75
CA MET A 165 1.93 4.33 5.94
C MET A 165 0.41 4.50 5.96
N PRO A 166 -0.34 3.46 6.36
CA PRO A 166 -1.78 3.56 6.55
C PRO A 166 -2.14 4.52 7.69
N GLN A 167 -3.19 5.33 7.53
CA GLN A 167 -3.75 6.11 8.64
C GLN A 167 -4.66 5.27 9.54
N TRP A 168 -4.94 5.76 10.75
CA TRP A 168 -5.93 5.15 11.67
C TRP A 168 -5.64 3.67 11.95
N THR A 169 -4.36 3.36 12.05
CA THR A 169 -3.83 2.11 12.59
C THR A 169 -3.41 2.32 14.03
N ASP A 170 -3.10 1.22 14.73
CA ASP A 170 -2.52 1.31 16.07
C ASP A 170 -1.21 2.11 16.06
N VAL A 171 -0.90 2.74 17.19
CA VAL A 171 0.24 3.67 17.35
C VAL A 171 1.59 2.99 17.07
N ASP A 172 1.68 1.67 17.23
CA ASP A 172 2.92 0.92 17.13
C ASP A 172 3.15 0.24 15.76
N VAL A 173 2.32 0.54 14.75
CA VAL A 173 2.51 -0.02 13.39
C VAL A 173 3.67 0.69 12.68
N LEU A 174 4.85 0.08 12.76
CA LEU A 174 6.08 0.55 12.10
C LEU A 174 6.26 -0.03 10.70
N ASP A 175 5.57 -1.13 10.38
CA ASP A 175 5.67 -1.84 9.11
C ASP A 175 4.50 -1.47 8.18
N PRO A 176 4.74 -1.07 6.91
CA PRO A 176 3.68 -0.80 5.95
C PRO A 176 2.92 -2.05 5.47
N SER A 177 3.39 -3.25 5.80
CA SER A 177 2.76 -4.52 5.45
C SER A 177 1.36 -4.63 6.03
N ALA A 178 0.40 -4.98 5.17
CA ALA A 178 -0.98 -5.20 5.60
C ALA A 178 -1.10 -6.35 6.61
N ARG A 179 -0.14 -7.28 6.64
CA ARG A 179 -0.11 -8.43 7.57
C ARG A 179 0.09 -8.02 9.03
N GLU A 180 0.70 -6.87 9.28
CA GLU A 180 0.96 -6.37 10.64
C GLU A 180 -0.26 -5.61 11.22
N LEU A 181 -1.33 -5.46 10.43
CA LEU A 181 -2.59 -4.88 10.90
C LEU A 181 -3.39 -5.95 11.66
N LYS A 182 -3.78 -5.67 12.91
CA LYS A 182 -4.58 -6.58 13.76
C LYS A 182 -5.84 -7.15 13.10
N ASP A 183 -6.41 -6.35 12.22
CA ASP A 183 -7.69 -6.59 11.55
C ASP A 183 -7.56 -7.25 10.17
N TYR A 184 -6.35 -7.67 9.80
CA TYR A 184 -6.11 -8.31 8.53
C TYR A 184 -6.73 -9.71 8.48
N GLN A 185 -7.54 -9.96 7.46
CA GLN A 185 -8.14 -11.26 7.16
C GLN A 185 -7.87 -11.58 5.69
N GLU A 186 -7.32 -12.77 5.44
CA GLU A 186 -7.18 -13.33 4.08
C GLU A 186 -8.52 -13.84 3.54
#